data_AF-A0A1H6YUW2-F1
#
_entry.id   AF-A0A1H6YUW2-F1
#
_cell.length_a   1.000
_cell.length_b   1.000
_cell.length_c   1.000
_cell.angle_alpha   90.00
_cell.angle_beta   90.00
_cell.angle_gamma   90.00
#
_symmetry.space_group_name_H-M   'P 1'
#
loop_
_entity.id
_entity.type
_entity.pdbx_description
1 polymer ?
#
loop_
_entity_poly.entity_id
_entity_poly.type
_entity_poly.pdbx_seq_one_letter_code
_entity_poly.pdbx_strand_id
1 'polypeptide(L)'
;MGFVPIFITLGGFVFLFVLLVHQNLRQKKRAFSLDWETLVLRVGDGSWLKLTEQNPEGGGLDSLERLLRSAAKSTSNPAEKAEMESLKEVLGRAKRTRYEYNNLIGTKPYSFVASLFGHHPL
;
A
#
# COMPACT_ATOMS: atom_id res chain seq x y z
N MET A 1 44.34 -10.97 -20.61
CA MET A 1 43.32 -11.96 -20.23
C MET A 1 42.71 -11.65 -18.84
N GLY A 2 42.33 -10.39 -18.55
CA GLY A 2 41.87 -9.96 -17.21
C GLY A 2 40.51 -9.23 -17.18
N PHE A 3 39.80 -9.19 -18.32
CA PHE A 3 38.59 -8.37 -18.49
C PHE A 3 37.28 -9.15 -18.28
N VAL A 4 37.30 -10.47 -18.51
CA VAL A 4 36.15 -11.37 -18.30
C VAL A 4 35.62 -11.39 -16.85
N PRO A 5 36.48 -11.38 -15.80
CA PRO A 5 35.99 -11.38 -14.41
C PRO A 5 35.18 -10.12 -14.04
N ILE A 6 35.51 -8.98 -14.66
CA ILE A 6 34.88 -7.69 -14.36
C ILE A 6 33.43 -7.66 -14.85
N PHE A 7 33.16 -8.20 -16.04
CA PHE A 7 31.79 -8.27 -16.55
C PHE A 7 30.90 -9.21 -15.75
N ILE A 8 31.45 -10.30 -15.24
CA ILE A 8 30.68 -11.27 -14.43
C ILE A 8 30.30 -10.64 -13.09
N THR A 9 31.24 -9.97 -12.41
CA THR A 9 30.94 -9.31 -11.13
C THR A 9 30.01 -8.12 -11.30
N LEU A 10 30.19 -7.32 -12.36
CA LEU A 10 29.31 -6.19 -12.67
C LEU A 10 27.90 -6.66 -13.06
N GLY A 11 27.79 -7.67 -13.91
CA GLY A 11 26.51 -8.26 -14.30
C GLY A 11 25.78 -8.87 -13.10
N GLY A 12 26.50 -9.58 -12.23
CA GLY A 12 25.96 -10.11 -10.97
C GLY A 12 25.45 -9.00 -10.04
N PHE A 13 26.18 -7.91 -9.92
CA PHE A 13 25.76 -6.75 -9.11
C PHE A 13 24.47 -6.11 -9.66
N VAL A 14 24.40 -5.87 -10.98
CA VAL A 14 23.19 -5.32 -11.62
C VAL A 14 22.00 -6.26 -11.43
N PHE A 15 22.20 -7.56 -11.57
CA PHE A 15 21.16 -8.56 -11.35
C PHE A 15 20.65 -8.56 -9.89
N LEU A 16 21.55 -8.57 -8.91
CA LEU A 16 21.19 -8.50 -7.49
C LEU A 16 20.47 -7.20 -7.15
N PHE A 17 20.90 -6.07 -7.74
CA PHE A 17 20.24 -4.79 -7.59
C PHE A 17 18.78 -4.83 -8.09
N VAL A 18 18.55 -5.39 -9.28
CA VAL A 18 17.21 -5.55 -9.85
C VAL A 18 16.31 -6.42 -8.96
N LEU A 19 16.83 -7.54 -8.45
CA LEU A 19 16.09 -8.40 -7.51
C LEU A 19 15.75 -7.69 -6.20
N LEU A 20 16.70 -6.93 -5.65
CA LEU A 20 16.48 -6.16 -4.43
C LEU A 20 15.37 -5.11 -4.61
N VAL A 21 15.38 -4.39 -5.73
CA VAL A 21 14.33 -3.42 -6.07
C VAL A 21 12.98 -4.10 -6.24
N HIS A 22 12.94 -5.24 -6.94
CA HIS A 22 11.71 -6.02 -7.09
C HIS A 22 11.15 -6.46 -5.72
N GLN A 23 12.01 -6.97 -4.84
CA GLN A 23 11.62 -7.40 -3.51
C GLN A 23 11.12 -6.23 -2.66
N ASN A 24 11.74 -5.06 -2.75
CA ASN A 24 11.31 -3.86 -2.05
C ASN A 24 9.91 -3.40 -2.49
N LEU A 25 9.66 -3.34 -3.80
CA LEU A 25 8.34 -3.02 -4.36
C LEU A 25 7.28 -4.03 -3.90
N ARG A 26 7.60 -5.32 -3.95
CA ARG A 26 6.70 -6.39 -3.49
C ARG A 26 6.38 -6.28 -2.01
N GLN A 27 7.37 -5.94 -1.17
CA GLN A 27 7.17 -5.76 0.26
C GLN A 27 6.26 -4.58 0.57
N LYS A 28 6.44 -3.43 -0.11
CA LYS A 28 5.57 -2.27 0.07
C LYS A 28 4.14 -2.51 -0.40
N LYS A 29 3.96 -3.22 -1.54
CA LYS A 29 2.64 -3.65 -2.00
C LYS A 29 1.96 -4.56 -0.96
N ARG A 30 2.69 -5.52 -0.38
CA ARG A 30 2.17 -6.39 0.69
C ARG A 30 1.79 -5.61 1.95
N ALA A 31 2.59 -4.64 2.36
CA ALA A 31 2.27 -3.80 3.51
C ALA A 31 0.94 -3.07 3.31
N PHE A 32 0.72 -2.51 2.11
CA PHE A 32 -0.56 -1.92 1.75
C PHE A 32 -1.71 -2.94 1.81
N SER A 33 -1.53 -4.14 1.25
CA SER A 33 -2.56 -5.19 1.29
C SER A 33 -2.93 -5.62 2.71
N LEU A 34 -1.95 -5.71 3.62
CA LEU A 34 -2.19 -6.06 5.02
C LEU A 34 -2.93 -4.94 5.77
N ASP A 35 -2.54 -3.67 5.55
CA ASP A 35 -3.25 -2.53 6.11
C ASP A 35 -4.70 -2.48 5.59
N TRP A 36 -4.89 -2.77 4.30
CA TRP A 36 -6.21 -2.85 3.67
C TRP A 36 -7.06 -4.01 4.21
N GLU A 37 -6.50 -5.21 4.33
CA GLU A 37 -7.19 -6.37 4.91
C GLU A 37 -7.57 -6.11 6.37
N THR A 38 -6.69 -5.48 7.15
CA THR A 38 -6.98 -5.08 8.53
C THR A 38 -8.12 -4.07 8.58
N LEU A 39 -8.18 -3.12 7.64
CA LEU A 39 -9.30 -2.19 7.52
C LEU A 39 -10.60 -2.91 7.17
N VAL A 40 -10.57 -3.80 6.17
CA VAL A 40 -11.75 -4.56 5.75
C VAL A 40 -12.28 -5.45 6.87
N LEU A 41 -11.41 -6.13 7.62
CA LEU A 41 -11.81 -6.97 8.76
C LEU A 41 -12.40 -6.13 9.90
N ARG A 42 -11.72 -5.05 10.32
CA ARG A 42 -12.22 -4.19 11.41
C ARG A 42 -13.50 -3.44 11.06
N VAL A 43 -13.66 -3.05 9.80
CA VAL A 43 -14.89 -2.44 9.28
C VAL A 43 -15.96 -3.51 9.02
N GLY A 44 -15.57 -4.76 8.84
CA GLY A 44 -16.48 -5.88 8.63
C GLY A 44 -17.11 -6.42 9.90
N ASP A 45 -16.36 -6.45 11.00
CA ASP A 45 -16.85 -6.84 12.33
C ASP A 45 -17.78 -5.78 12.96
N GLY A 46 -17.64 -4.50 12.58
CA GLY A 46 -18.55 -3.44 12.99
C GLY A 46 -19.49 -3.05 11.86
N SER A 47 -20.80 -3.31 12.01
CA SER A 47 -22.03 -2.77 11.36
C SER A 47 -22.00 -1.66 10.24
N TRP A 48 -20.93 -1.50 9.46
CA TRP A 48 -20.72 -0.47 8.43
C TRP A 48 -20.66 -1.08 7.02
N LEU A 49 -20.71 -2.41 6.93
CA LEU A 49 -20.45 -3.24 5.75
C LEU A 49 -21.52 -3.21 4.64
N LYS A 50 -22.59 -2.40 4.75
CA LYS A 50 -23.58 -2.29 3.67
C LYS A 50 -23.17 -1.34 2.54
N LEU A 51 -22.04 -0.63 2.64
CA LEU A 51 -21.69 0.45 1.71
C LEU A 51 -20.40 0.23 0.91
N THR A 52 -19.56 -0.75 1.28
CA THR A 52 -18.22 -0.93 0.67
C THR A 52 -18.20 -1.95 -0.48
N GLU A 53 -19.33 -2.58 -0.79
CA GLU A 53 -19.43 -3.59 -1.86
C GLU A 53 -19.36 -2.98 -3.28
N GLN A 54 -19.41 -1.65 -3.41
CA GLN A 54 -19.19 -0.96 -4.67
C GLN A 54 -17.81 -0.33 -4.73
N ASN A 55 -16.92 -1.00 -5.48
CA ASN A 55 -15.73 -0.48 -6.15
C ASN A 55 -14.37 -0.69 -5.44
N PRO A 56 -13.71 -1.85 -5.69
CA PRO A 56 -12.39 -2.16 -5.16
C PRO A 56 -11.23 -1.47 -5.92
N GLU A 57 -11.50 -0.77 -7.03
CA GLU A 57 -10.44 -0.14 -7.83
C GLU A 57 -10.41 1.38 -7.60
N GLY A 58 -9.42 1.83 -6.84
CA GLY A 58 -9.01 3.23 -6.74
C GLY A 58 -9.84 4.16 -5.84
N GLY A 59 -11.13 3.86 -5.60
CA GLY A 59 -12.07 4.74 -4.87
C GLY A 59 -12.35 4.38 -3.40
N GLY A 60 -11.95 3.18 -2.94
CA GLY A 60 -12.34 2.63 -1.64
C GLY A 60 -11.80 3.37 -0.41
N LEU A 61 -10.58 3.95 -0.49
CA LEU A 61 -9.98 4.66 0.64
C LEU A 61 -10.64 6.02 0.91
N ASP A 62 -11.02 6.73 -0.16
CA ASP A 62 -11.64 8.06 -0.04
C ASP A 62 -13.12 7.95 0.35
N SER A 63 -13.81 6.90 -0.11
CA SER A 63 -15.16 6.59 0.38
C SER A 63 -15.14 6.18 1.85
N LEU A 64 -14.18 5.34 2.26
CA LEU A 64 -14.02 4.93 3.66
C LEU A 64 -13.68 6.12 4.58
N GLU A 65 -12.85 7.06 4.12
CA GLU A 65 -12.57 8.29 4.87
C GLU A 65 -13.83 9.14 5.08
N ARG A 66 -14.63 9.33 4.03
CA ARG A 66 -15.88 10.09 4.13
C ARG A 66 -16.84 9.45 5.12
N LEU A 67 -16.96 8.12 5.10
CA LEU A 67 -17.79 7.36 6.02
C LEU A 67 -17.31 7.49 7.46
N LEU A 68 -16.00 7.32 7.69
CA LEU A 68 -15.39 7.46 9.01
C LEU A 68 -15.54 8.89 9.56
N ARG A 69 -15.46 9.89 8.68
CA ARG A 69 -15.65 11.31 9.05
C ARG A 69 -17.11 11.64 9.37
N SER A 70 -18.08 11.00 8.69
CA SER A 70 -19.50 11.13 9.04
C SER A 70 -19.83 10.41 10.34
N ALA A 71 -19.31 9.19 10.54
CA ALA A 71 -19.50 8.42 11.77
C ALA A 71 -18.92 9.15 12.99
N ALA A 72 -17.73 9.75 12.85
CA ALA A 72 -17.09 10.52 13.92
C ALA A 72 -17.87 11.76 14.36
N LYS A 73 -18.75 12.29 13.50
CA LYS A 73 -19.63 13.41 13.84
C LYS A 73 -20.91 12.97 14.54
N SER A 74 -21.38 11.74 14.29
CA SER A 74 -22.62 11.19 14.86
C SER A 74 -22.42 10.44 16.17
N THR A 75 -21.21 9.96 16.46
CA THR A 75 -20.93 9.16 17.66
C THR A 75 -20.70 10.04 18.90
N SER A 76 -21.52 9.84 19.93
CA SER A 76 -21.37 10.48 21.25
C SER A 76 -20.71 9.57 22.30
N ASN A 77 -20.54 8.29 22.01
CA ASN A 77 -20.01 7.27 22.92
C ASN A 77 -18.47 7.25 22.93
N PRO A 78 -17.79 7.33 24.10
CA PRO A 78 -16.31 7.35 24.17
C PRO A 78 -15.62 6.08 23.65
N ALA A 79 -16.24 4.90 23.78
CA ALA A 79 -15.65 3.64 23.29
C ALA A 79 -15.58 3.60 21.75
N GLU A 80 -16.66 3.98 21.08
CA GLU A 80 -16.72 4.09 19.61
C GLU A 80 -15.80 5.18 19.07
N LYS A 81 -15.56 6.25 19.84
CA LYS A 81 -14.56 7.28 19.47
C LYS A 81 -13.14 6.72 19.44
N ALA A 82 -12.77 5.90 20.43
CA ALA A 82 -11.43 5.29 20.49
C ALA A 82 -11.22 4.29 19.34
N GLU A 83 -12.22 3.46 19.03
CA GLU A 83 -12.17 2.56 17.86
C GLU A 83 -12.04 3.34 16.56
N MET A 84 -12.78 4.44 16.42
CA MET A 84 -12.76 5.28 15.23
C MET A 84 -11.45 6.07 15.07
N GLU A 85 -10.79 6.47 16.15
CA GLU A 85 -9.42 7.00 16.09
C GLU A 85 -8.43 5.92 15.64
N SER A 86 -8.55 4.70 16.15
CA SER A 86 -7.69 3.59 15.73
C SER A 86 -7.87 3.27 14.23
N LEU A 87 -9.10 3.36 13.71
CA LEU A 87 -9.40 3.19 12.28
C LEU A 87 -8.85 4.34 11.44
N LYS A 88 -8.90 5.59 11.94
CA LYS A 88 -8.26 6.75 11.28
C LYS A 88 -6.76 6.55 11.15
N GLU A 89 -6.09 6.03 12.18
CA GLU A 89 -4.66 5.75 12.12
C GLU A 89 -4.32 4.70 11.08
N VAL A 90 -5.05 3.56 11.06
CA VAL A 90 -4.82 2.50 10.07
C VAL A 90 -5.09 3.02 8.65
N LEU A 91 -6.15 3.82 8.46
CA LEU A 91 -6.47 4.46 7.18
C LEU A 91 -5.37 5.43 6.74
N GLY A 92 -4.86 6.25 7.67
CA GLY A 92 -3.74 7.16 7.42
C GLY A 92 -2.47 6.43 7.01
N ARG A 93 -2.16 5.31 7.68
CA ARG A 93 -1.05 4.42 7.30
C ARG A 93 -1.25 3.84 5.90
N ALA A 94 -2.43 3.29 5.60
CA ALA A 94 -2.74 2.74 4.29
C ALA A 94 -2.60 3.78 3.16
N LYS A 95 -3.11 5.01 3.36
CA LYS A 95 -2.96 6.11 2.39
C LYS A 95 -1.50 6.50 2.16
N ARG A 96 -0.73 6.62 3.25
CA ARG A 96 0.70 6.92 3.17
C ARG A 96 1.45 5.82 2.41
N THR A 97 1.19 4.55 2.71
CA THR A 97 1.82 3.42 2.04
C THR A 97 1.47 3.38 0.54
N ARG A 98 0.22 3.68 0.16
CA ARG A 98 -0.20 3.81 -1.24
C ARG A 98 0.57 4.93 -1.95
N TYR A 99 0.64 6.11 -1.34
CA TYR A 99 1.36 7.25 -1.90
C TYR A 99 2.85 6.94 -2.08
N GLU A 100 3.49 6.37 -1.06
CA GLU A 100 4.90 5.99 -1.13
C GLU A 100 5.16 4.95 -2.25
N TYR A 101 4.29 3.95 -2.38
CA TYR A 101 4.40 2.93 -3.43
C TYR A 101 4.26 3.53 -4.83
N ASN A 102 3.26 4.38 -5.05
CA ASN A 102 3.03 5.05 -6.34
C ASN A 102 4.19 5.97 -6.70
N ASN A 103 4.72 6.71 -5.73
CA ASN A 103 5.90 7.55 -5.93
C ASN A 103 7.15 6.71 -6.25
N LEU A 104 7.33 5.57 -5.59
CA LEU A 104 8.42 4.64 -5.86
C LEU A 104 8.35 4.07 -7.26
N ILE A 105 7.19 3.63 -7.74
CA ILE A 105 7.03 3.15 -9.12
C ILE A 105 7.37 4.24 -10.14
N GLY A 106 7.07 5.51 -9.87
CA GLY A 106 7.40 6.61 -10.77
C GLY A 106 8.88 7.01 -10.80
N THR A 107 9.66 6.60 -9.80
CA THR A 107 11.03 7.11 -9.60
C THR A 107 12.07 6.16 -10.23
N LYS A 108 13.04 6.67 -10.99
CA LYS A 108 14.19 5.86 -11.45
C LYS A 108 15.12 5.56 -10.26
N PRO A 109 15.72 4.36 -10.15
CA PRO A 109 15.69 3.24 -11.09
C PRO A 109 14.51 2.27 -10.90
N TYR A 110 13.65 2.50 -9.91
CA TYR A 110 12.51 1.64 -9.59
C TYR A 110 11.51 1.53 -10.74
N SER A 111 11.27 2.61 -11.49
CA SER A 111 10.36 2.61 -12.63
C SER A 111 10.75 1.63 -13.73
N PHE A 112 12.05 1.44 -13.94
CA PHE A 112 12.57 0.47 -14.91
C PHE A 112 12.27 -0.96 -14.45
N VAL A 113 12.56 -1.26 -13.18
CA VAL A 113 12.27 -2.57 -12.59
C VAL A 113 10.76 -2.81 -12.50
N ALA A 114 9.97 -1.79 -12.19
CA ALA A 114 8.52 -1.85 -12.17
C ALA A 114 7.96 -2.24 -13.53
N SER A 115 8.44 -1.61 -14.61
CA SER A 115 8.06 -1.97 -15.98
C SER A 115 8.52 -3.37 -16.37
N LEU A 116 9.69 -3.81 -15.92
CA LEU A 116 10.23 -5.14 -16.23
C LEU A 116 9.43 -6.28 -15.58
N PHE A 117 8.91 -6.04 -14.37
CA PHE A 117 8.16 -7.03 -13.58
C PHE A 117 6.65 -6.81 -13.54
N GLY A 118 6.10 -5.87 -14.31
CA GLY A 118 4.66 -5.62 -14.39
C GLY A 118 4.05 -5.00 -13.12
N HIS A 119 4.79 -4.19 -12.38
CA HIS A 119 4.23 -3.43 -11.26
C HIS A 119 3.47 -2.21 -11.77
N HIS A 120 2.22 -2.06 -11.33
CA HIS A 120 1.34 -0.93 -11.67
C HIS A 120 1.01 -0.10 -10.41
N PRO A 121 0.77 1.22 -10.55
CA PRO A 121 0.33 2.05 -9.44
C PRO A 121 -1.01 1.57 -8.87
N LEU A 122 -1.18 1.76 -7.56
CA LEU A 122 -2.36 1.39 -6.75
C LEU A 122 -3.31 2.58 -6.60
#